data_AF-A0A945Z3U5-F1
#
_entry.id   AF-A0A945Z3U5-F1
#
_cell.length_a   1.000
_cell.length_b   1.000
_cell.length_c   1.000
_cell.angle_alpha   90.00
_cell.angle_beta   90.00
_cell.angle_gamma   90.00
#
_symmetry.space_group_name_H-M   'P 1'
#
loop_
_entity.id
_entity.type
_entity.pdbx_description
1 polymer ?
#
loop_
_entity_poly.entity_id
_entity_poly.type
_entity_poly.pdbx_seq_one_letter_code
_entity_poly.pdbx_strand_id
1 'polypeptide(L)'
;MALTQGAWTQKTVNKMYRATCNVAFTAGETDAYTLKTPTGLDPSKQWSLTVACSATPDGEALPMDIWGGHDDDFVLSGQGSNVVATNGAKLKQMTDDMVLAVTTVEHTFKIDPYLVVADVVTIAAILTGYKIEVPIMPYYAFNLNGGSTLAAENCDFTIMQKRN
;
A
#
# COMPACT_ATOMS: atom_id res chain seq x y z
N MET A 1 -17.02 -10.25 5.38
CA MET A 1 -15.99 -9.21 5.17
C MET A 1 -16.70 -7.87 5.16
N ALA A 2 -16.41 -7.05 6.15
CA ALA A 2 -16.86 -5.68 6.33
C ALA A 2 -15.81 -4.65 5.85
N LEU A 3 -14.65 -5.12 5.34
CA LEU A 3 -13.66 -4.30 4.64
C LEU A 3 -14.34 -3.32 3.68
N THR A 4 -14.13 -2.02 3.91
CA THR A 4 -14.65 -0.94 3.09
C THR A 4 -13.48 -0.19 2.49
N GLN A 5 -13.44 -0.15 1.16
CA GLN A 5 -12.34 0.46 0.41
C GLN A 5 -12.87 1.71 -0.29
N GLY A 6 -12.35 2.87 0.09
CA GLY A 6 -12.66 4.13 -0.57
C GLY A 6 -12.08 4.19 -1.98
N ALA A 7 -12.80 4.81 -2.91
CA ALA A 7 -12.25 5.13 -4.23
C ALA A 7 -11.05 6.10 -4.08
N TRP A 8 -10.05 5.93 -4.95
CA TRP A 8 -8.91 6.83 -4.99
C TRP A 8 -9.32 8.26 -5.36
N THR A 9 -9.13 9.19 -4.44
CA THR A 9 -9.35 10.62 -4.67
C THR A 9 -8.10 11.27 -5.24
N GLN A 10 -8.14 11.66 -6.51
CA GLN A 10 -7.00 12.22 -7.24
C GLN A 10 -7.00 13.76 -7.23
N LYS A 11 -5.85 14.38 -6.99
CA LYS A 11 -5.63 15.83 -7.02
C LYS A 11 -4.26 16.17 -7.58
N THR A 12 -4.10 17.38 -8.13
CA THR A 12 -2.79 17.97 -8.38
C THR A 12 -2.54 19.04 -7.31
N VAL A 13 -1.44 18.93 -6.56
CA VAL A 13 -1.04 19.89 -5.51
C VAL A 13 0.41 20.29 -5.77
N ASN A 14 0.68 21.57 -6.00
CA ASN A 14 2.04 22.08 -6.23
C ASN A 14 2.84 21.30 -7.30
N LYS A 15 2.20 20.99 -8.44
CA LYS A 15 2.78 20.15 -9.54
C LYS A 15 3.09 18.70 -9.15
N MET A 16 2.59 18.23 -8.01
CA MET A 16 2.61 16.83 -7.63
C MET A 16 1.23 16.22 -7.89
N TYR A 17 1.22 15.05 -8.50
CA TYR A 17 0.09 14.15 -8.46
C TYR A 17 -0.06 13.61 -7.03
N ARG A 18 -1.28 13.66 -6.50
CA ARG A 18 -1.68 13.08 -5.22
C ARG A 18 -2.90 12.20 -5.42
N ALA A 19 -2.85 10.97 -4.93
CA ALA A 19 -4.03 10.12 -4.84
C ALA A 19 -4.16 9.58 -3.41
N THR A 20 -5.35 9.62 -2.82
CA THR A 20 -5.60 9.07 -1.48
C THR A 20 -6.73 8.05 -1.53
N CYS A 21 -6.53 6.90 -0.89
CA CYS A 21 -7.52 5.86 -0.67
C CYS A 21 -7.60 5.61 0.84
N ASN A 22 -8.81 5.64 1.39
CA ASN A 22 -9.07 5.25 2.76
C ASN A 22 -9.55 3.80 2.77
N VAL A 23 -9.00 2.98 3.66
CA VAL A 23 -9.42 1.59 3.86
C VAL A 23 -9.85 1.44 5.32
N ALA A 24 -11.12 1.10 5.52
CA ALA A 24 -11.71 0.83 6.82
C ALA A 24 -11.91 -0.68 6.98
N PHE A 25 -11.44 -1.23 8.09
CA PHE A 25 -11.56 -2.65 8.42
C PHE A 25 -11.99 -2.83 9.88
N THR A 26 -12.45 -4.03 10.19
CA THR A 26 -12.98 -4.41 11.50
C THR A 26 -12.21 -5.60 12.06
N ALA A 27 -12.53 -6.02 13.29
CA ALA A 27 -12.04 -7.27 13.85
C ALA A 27 -12.64 -8.54 13.19
N GLY A 28 -13.22 -8.41 11.99
CA GLY A 28 -13.65 -9.53 11.15
C GLY A 28 -12.66 -9.87 10.03
N GLU A 29 -11.63 -9.05 9.82
CA GLU A 29 -10.64 -9.19 8.76
C GLU A 29 -9.28 -9.64 9.33
N THR A 30 -8.53 -10.43 8.55
CA THR A 30 -7.08 -10.62 8.76
C THR A 30 -6.26 -9.79 7.76
N ASP A 31 -6.90 -9.29 6.71
CA ASP A 31 -6.26 -8.53 5.64
C ASP A 31 -7.09 -7.29 5.30
N ALA A 32 -6.39 -6.21 5.00
CA ALA A 32 -7.00 -4.98 4.52
C ALA A 32 -6.21 -4.43 3.35
N TYR A 33 -6.86 -4.32 2.19
CA TYR A 33 -6.21 -3.89 0.97
C TYR A 33 -6.93 -2.73 0.29
N THR A 34 -6.19 -1.97 -0.51
CA THR A 34 -6.76 -0.89 -1.33
C THR A 34 -7.47 -1.44 -2.57
N LEU A 35 -8.32 -0.62 -3.20
CA LEU A 35 -8.65 -0.81 -4.61
C LEU A 35 -7.41 -0.61 -5.49
N LYS A 36 -7.47 -1.07 -6.74
CA LYS A 36 -6.43 -0.80 -7.75
C LYS A 36 -6.12 0.71 -7.83
N THR A 37 -4.86 1.07 -8.03
CA THR A 37 -4.44 2.45 -8.20
C THR A 37 -5.15 3.09 -9.39
N PRO A 38 -5.38 4.41 -9.37
CA PRO A 38 -6.00 5.11 -10.49
C PRO A 38 -5.05 5.23 -11.70
N THR A 39 -5.62 5.37 -12.88
CA THR A 39 -4.90 5.58 -14.16
C THR A 39 -4.10 6.88 -14.24
N GLY A 40 -4.30 7.81 -13.29
CA GLY A 40 -3.53 9.05 -13.21
C GLY A 40 -2.12 8.90 -12.65
N LEU A 41 -1.79 7.74 -12.07
CA LEU A 41 -0.43 7.36 -11.69
C LEU A 41 0.36 6.93 -12.93
N ASP A 42 1.55 7.49 -13.14
CA ASP A 42 2.48 7.04 -14.18
C ASP A 42 3.42 5.97 -13.61
N PRO A 43 3.22 4.67 -13.88
CA PRO A 43 4.00 3.61 -13.25
C PRO A 43 5.46 3.58 -13.71
N SER A 44 5.82 4.31 -14.78
CA SER A 44 7.19 4.40 -15.27
C SER A 44 8.04 5.42 -14.52
N LYS A 45 7.44 6.21 -13.63
CA LYS A 45 8.14 7.22 -12.82
C LYS A 45 8.22 6.78 -11.38
N GLN A 46 9.23 7.27 -10.67
CA GLN A 46 9.30 7.14 -9.23
C GLN A 46 8.09 7.81 -8.55
N TRP A 47 7.56 7.17 -7.51
CA TRP A 47 6.49 7.70 -6.67
C TRP A 47 6.74 7.33 -5.21
N SER A 48 5.97 7.90 -4.29
CA SER A 48 5.99 7.49 -2.89
C SER A 48 4.61 7.08 -2.42
N LEU A 49 4.57 6.07 -1.55
CA LEU A 49 3.40 5.67 -0.79
C LEU A 49 3.60 6.10 0.65
N THR A 50 2.65 6.83 1.22
CA THR A 50 2.56 7.07 2.66
C THR A 50 1.34 6.34 3.19
N VAL A 51 1.49 5.66 4.32
CA VAL A 51 0.40 4.96 5.00
C VAL A 51 0.32 5.46 6.44
N ALA A 52 -0.89 5.81 6.87
CA ALA A 52 -1.19 6.28 8.20
C ALA A 52 -2.57 5.76 8.65
N CYS A 53 -2.65 5.21 9.85
CA CYS A 53 -3.85 4.67 10.45
C CYS A 53 -4.30 5.50 11.66
N SER A 54 -5.59 5.48 11.99
CA SER A 54 -6.12 6.22 13.14
C SER A 54 -5.58 5.71 14.48
N ALA A 55 -5.37 4.40 14.62
CA ALA A 55 -4.60 3.81 15.70
C ALA A 55 -3.91 2.51 15.23
N THR A 56 -3.34 1.76 16.17
CA THR A 56 -2.61 0.53 15.91
C THR A 56 -3.50 -0.52 15.23
N PRO A 57 -3.21 -0.89 13.97
CA PRO A 57 -4.09 -1.70 13.14
C PRO A 57 -4.03 -3.22 13.43
N ASP A 58 -3.00 -3.69 14.15
CA ASP A 58 -2.84 -5.09 14.54
C ASP A 58 -2.03 -5.19 15.85
N GLY A 59 -2.20 -6.28 16.60
CA GLY A 59 -1.42 -6.59 17.79
C GLY A 59 -0.15 -7.42 17.52
N GLU A 60 0.03 -7.89 16.29
CA GLU A 60 1.15 -8.71 15.83
C GLU A 60 1.83 -8.11 14.59
N ALA A 61 2.76 -8.81 13.96
CA ALA A 61 3.41 -8.30 12.76
C ALA A 61 2.38 -8.08 11.64
N LEU A 62 2.38 -6.87 11.07
CA LEU A 62 1.52 -6.48 9.95
C LEU A 62 2.33 -6.22 8.67
N PRO A 63 2.82 -7.25 7.97
CA PRO A 63 3.46 -7.08 6.68
C PRO A 63 2.62 -6.28 5.70
N MET A 64 3.27 -5.44 4.89
CA MET A 64 2.60 -4.77 3.78
C MET A 64 3.08 -5.34 2.45
N ASP A 65 2.15 -5.87 1.67
CA ASP A 65 2.40 -6.38 0.33
C ASP A 65 1.99 -5.36 -0.73
N ILE A 66 2.72 -5.36 -1.85
CA ILE A 66 2.32 -4.70 -3.09
C ILE A 66 2.00 -5.74 -4.15
N TRP A 67 0.84 -5.57 -4.76
CA TRP A 67 0.31 -6.39 -5.84
C TRP A 67 0.24 -5.56 -7.13
N GLY A 68 0.42 -6.20 -8.27
CA GLY A 68 0.39 -5.58 -9.59
C GLY A 68 -0.67 -6.21 -10.47
N GLY A 69 -1.45 -5.36 -11.15
CA GLY A 69 -2.49 -5.75 -12.11
C GLY A 69 -2.09 -5.44 -13.55
N HIS A 70 -2.48 -6.31 -14.49
CA HIS A 70 -2.17 -6.15 -15.91
C HIS A 70 -3.27 -5.46 -16.72
N ASP A 71 -4.48 -5.32 -16.19
CA ASP A 71 -5.59 -4.64 -16.84
C ASP A 71 -6.56 -3.99 -15.84
N ASP A 72 -7.59 -3.34 -16.38
CA ASP A 72 -8.57 -2.59 -15.61
C ASP A 72 -9.50 -3.51 -14.78
N ASP A 73 -9.56 -4.81 -15.02
CA ASP A 73 -10.34 -5.72 -14.18
C ASP A 73 -9.55 -6.23 -12.96
N PHE A 74 -8.34 -5.71 -12.73
CA PHE A 74 -7.51 -6.04 -11.57
C PHE A 74 -8.20 -5.72 -10.24
N VAL A 75 -8.33 -6.74 -9.40
CA VAL A 75 -8.91 -6.65 -8.06
C VAL A 75 -8.30 -7.68 -7.12
N LEU A 76 -8.16 -7.32 -5.84
CA LEU A 76 -7.80 -8.24 -4.77
C LEU A 76 -9.06 -8.73 -4.04
N SER A 77 -9.03 -9.99 -3.62
CA SER A 77 -10.11 -10.60 -2.84
C SER A 77 -9.56 -11.67 -1.89
N GLY A 78 -10.34 -12.03 -0.88
CA GLY A 78 -9.97 -13.05 0.10
C GLY A 78 -9.32 -12.47 1.35
N GLN A 79 -8.73 -13.34 2.17
CA GLN A 79 -8.06 -13.01 3.42
C GLN A 79 -7.18 -14.18 3.89
N GLY A 80 -6.22 -13.90 4.75
CA GLY A 80 -5.19 -14.77 5.27
C GLY A 80 -4.36 -15.38 4.15
N SER A 81 -4.14 -16.69 4.23
CA SER A 81 -3.45 -17.44 3.18
C SER A 81 -4.20 -17.52 1.84
N ASN A 82 -5.40 -16.94 1.74
CA ASN A 82 -6.27 -17.02 0.56
C ASN A 82 -6.50 -15.67 -0.11
N VAL A 83 -5.66 -14.66 0.14
CA VAL A 83 -5.67 -13.43 -0.67
C VAL A 83 -5.22 -13.77 -2.10
N VAL A 84 -6.06 -13.44 -3.07
CA VAL A 84 -5.84 -13.69 -4.50
C VAL A 84 -6.10 -12.43 -5.32
N ALA A 85 -5.44 -12.35 -6.47
CA ALA A 85 -5.66 -11.32 -7.47
C ALA A 85 -6.37 -11.88 -8.70
N THR A 86 -7.42 -11.21 -9.14
CA THR A 86 -7.90 -11.34 -10.52
C THR A 86 -7.01 -10.45 -11.39
N ASN A 87 -6.52 -10.96 -12.52
CA ASN A 87 -5.72 -10.21 -13.48
C ASN A 87 -4.48 -9.52 -12.91
N GLY A 88 -3.79 -10.20 -11.98
CA GLY A 88 -2.62 -9.65 -11.31
C GLY A 88 -1.86 -10.68 -10.48
N ALA A 89 -0.82 -10.23 -9.80
CA ALA A 89 0.01 -11.07 -8.93
C ALA A 89 0.62 -10.25 -7.79
N LYS A 90 0.99 -10.95 -6.71
CA LYS A 90 1.81 -10.38 -5.64
C LYS A 90 3.19 -10.10 -6.22
N LEU A 91 3.67 -8.86 -6.07
CA LEU A 91 5.00 -8.48 -6.54
C LEU A 91 6.03 -8.65 -5.42
N LYS A 92 5.78 -8.05 -4.26
CA LYS A 92 6.74 -8.01 -3.16
C LYS A 92 6.07 -7.68 -1.82
N GLN A 93 6.74 -8.03 -0.73
CA GLN A 93 6.47 -7.50 0.61
C GLN A 93 7.36 -6.26 0.85
N MET A 94 6.74 -5.11 1.12
CA MET A 94 7.40 -3.80 1.26
C MET A 94 7.93 -3.51 2.66
N THR A 95 7.35 -4.13 3.69
CA THR A 95 7.84 -4.09 5.07
C THR A 95 7.32 -5.33 5.80
N ASP A 96 8.04 -5.74 6.83
CA ASP A 96 7.66 -6.83 7.73
C ASP A 96 6.56 -6.44 8.72
N ASP A 97 6.50 -5.16 9.08
CA ASP A 97 5.50 -4.70 10.04
C ASP A 97 5.06 -3.23 9.79
N MET A 98 3.76 -3.01 9.93
CA MET A 98 3.04 -1.74 9.78
C MET A 98 2.24 -1.37 11.03
N VAL A 99 2.38 -2.11 12.13
CA VAL A 99 1.68 -1.85 13.40
C VAL A 99 1.87 -0.43 13.91
N LEU A 100 3.03 0.17 13.62
CA LEU A 100 3.36 1.52 14.03
C LEU A 100 2.94 2.60 13.02
N ALA A 101 2.27 2.25 11.92
CA ALA A 101 1.79 3.20 10.92
C ALA A 101 0.55 3.95 11.40
N VAL A 102 0.66 4.68 12.50
CA VAL A 102 -0.42 5.47 13.13
C VAL A 102 -0.25 6.96 12.85
N THR A 103 -1.27 7.79 13.11
CA THR A 103 -1.18 9.25 12.84
C THR A 103 0.02 9.97 13.49
N THR A 104 0.61 9.43 14.56
CA THR A 104 1.83 9.97 15.18
C THR A 104 3.13 9.45 14.54
N VAL A 105 3.08 8.35 13.79
CA VAL A 105 4.21 7.70 13.11
C VAL A 105 3.74 7.17 11.75
N GLU A 106 3.98 7.92 10.69
CA GLU A 106 3.61 7.49 9.33
C GLU A 106 4.75 6.73 8.66
N HIS A 107 4.42 5.66 7.94
CA HIS A 107 5.42 4.95 7.12
C HIS A 107 5.39 5.48 5.69
N THR A 108 6.55 5.80 5.15
CA THR A 108 6.69 6.30 3.77
C THR A 108 7.66 5.45 2.97
N PHE A 109 7.20 4.96 1.83
CA PHE A 109 7.92 4.10 0.90
C PHE A 109 8.23 4.87 -0.37
N LYS A 110 9.51 4.89 -0.75
CA LYS A 110 9.96 5.35 -2.05
C LYS A 110 9.89 4.17 -3.03
N ILE A 111 8.95 4.21 -3.94
CA ILE A 111 8.80 3.20 -5.00
C ILE A 111 9.55 3.69 -6.24
N ASP A 112 10.53 2.91 -6.68
CA ASP A 112 11.41 3.28 -7.77
C ASP A 112 11.56 2.10 -8.75
N PRO A 113 10.92 2.16 -9.94
CA PRO A 113 10.98 1.04 -10.89
C PRO A 113 12.36 0.84 -11.52
N TYR A 114 13.31 1.76 -11.26
CA TYR A 114 14.68 1.70 -11.77
C TYR A 114 15.70 1.78 -10.63
N LEU A 115 15.34 1.27 -9.45
CA LEU A 115 16.23 1.32 -8.28
C LEU A 115 17.56 0.62 -8.61
N VAL A 116 18.65 1.38 -8.54
CA VAL A 116 20.01 0.88 -8.89
C VAL A 116 20.76 0.27 -7.70
N VAL A 117 20.14 0.22 -6.53
CA VAL A 117 20.69 -0.30 -5.28
C VAL A 117 19.75 -1.34 -4.68
N ALA A 118 20.23 -2.13 -3.72
CA ALA A 118 19.38 -3.07 -3.00
C ALA A 118 18.22 -2.36 -2.29
N ASP A 119 17.10 -3.06 -2.17
CA ASP A 119 15.95 -2.60 -1.41
C ASP A 119 16.29 -2.35 0.06
N VAL A 120 15.62 -1.36 0.63
CA VAL A 120 15.61 -1.06 2.06
C VAL A 120 14.17 -1.18 2.54
N VAL A 121 13.84 -2.28 3.21
CA VAL A 121 12.46 -2.64 3.61
C VAL A 121 12.33 -2.98 5.10
N THR A 122 13.37 -2.74 5.91
CA THR A 122 13.38 -3.10 7.34
C THR A 122 13.08 -1.92 8.23
N ILE A 123 12.24 -2.10 9.26
CA ILE A 123 11.86 -1.01 10.19
C ILE A 123 13.06 -0.35 10.87
N ALA A 124 14.08 -1.12 11.22
CA ALA A 124 15.30 -0.62 11.85
C ALA A 124 16.05 0.44 10.99
N ALA A 125 15.74 0.54 9.70
CA ALA A 125 16.41 1.45 8.75
C ALA A 125 15.61 2.73 8.45
N ILE A 126 14.61 3.08 9.27
CA ILE A 126 13.71 4.23 9.04
C ILE A 126 14.44 5.55 8.75
N LEU A 127 15.64 5.76 9.33
CA LEU A 127 16.50 6.93 9.09
C LEU A 127 17.00 7.06 7.64
N THR A 128 17.10 5.94 6.92
CA THR A 128 17.52 5.90 5.50
C THR A 128 16.34 5.88 4.52
N GLY A 129 15.11 5.76 5.05
CA GLY A 129 13.85 5.64 4.34
C GLY A 129 13.64 4.25 3.72
N TYR A 130 12.38 3.82 3.61
CA TYR A 130 12.05 2.59 2.90
C TYR A 130 12.13 2.83 1.38
N LYS A 131 12.97 2.07 0.68
CA LYS A 131 13.17 2.19 -0.78
C LYS A 131 13.02 0.81 -1.38
N ILE A 132 12.24 0.71 -2.45
CA ILE A 132 11.90 -0.59 -3.01
C ILE A 132 11.79 -0.52 -4.52
N GLU A 133 12.45 -1.47 -5.18
CA GLU A 133 12.28 -1.78 -6.58
C GLU A 133 10.97 -2.53 -6.78
N VAL A 134 10.05 -1.90 -7.52
CA VAL A 134 8.77 -2.49 -7.92
C VAL A 134 8.68 -2.45 -9.44
N PRO A 135 8.45 -3.59 -10.12
CA PRO A 135 8.27 -3.63 -11.56
C PRO A 135 7.15 -2.73 -12.04
N ILE A 136 7.30 -2.17 -13.24
CA ILE A 136 6.28 -1.34 -13.88
C ILE A 136 5.04 -2.20 -14.19
N MET A 137 3.91 -1.87 -13.56
CA MET A 137 2.60 -2.45 -13.81
C MET A 137 1.56 -1.35 -14.11
N PRO A 138 0.55 -1.62 -14.96
CA PRO A 138 -0.55 -0.69 -15.21
C PRO A 138 -1.29 -0.26 -13.94
N TYR A 139 -1.46 -1.18 -13.00
CA TYR A 139 -2.17 -0.95 -11.74
C TYR A 139 -1.44 -1.60 -10.57
N TYR A 140 -1.57 -1.02 -9.38
CA TYR A 140 -1.10 -1.60 -8.12
C TYR A 140 -2.22 -1.67 -7.08
N ALA A 141 -2.07 -2.52 -6.08
CA ALA A 141 -2.86 -2.48 -4.85
C ALA A 141 -1.96 -2.82 -3.66
N PHE A 142 -2.29 -2.28 -2.49
CA PHE A 142 -1.53 -2.49 -1.26
C PHE A 142 -2.35 -3.34 -0.31
N ASN A 143 -1.74 -4.36 0.29
CA ASN A 143 -2.39 -5.24 1.26
C ASN A 143 -1.65 -5.17 2.60
N LEU A 144 -2.35 -4.79 3.65
CA LEU A 144 -1.96 -5.04 5.04
C LEU A 144 -2.30 -6.49 5.34
N ASN A 145 -1.27 -7.33 5.36
CA ASN A 145 -1.38 -8.78 5.47
C ASN A 145 -1.16 -9.20 6.93
N GLY A 146 -2.22 -9.16 7.73
CA GLY A 146 -2.15 -9.45 9.15
C GLY A 146 -1.84 -10.93 9.41
N GLY A 147 -0.89 -11.18 10.31
CA GLY A 147 -0.69 -12.52 10.88
C GLY A 147 -1.86 -12.97 11.76
N SER A 148 -2.66 -12.00 12.21
CA SER A 148 -3.79 -12.17 13.12
C SER A 148 -5.01 -11.39 12.65
N THR A 149 -6.08 -11.40 13.44
CA THR A 149 -7.24 -10.54 13.20
C THR A 149 -6.87 -9.08 13.44
N LEU A 150 -7.18 -8.22 12.46
CA LEU A 150 -6.90 -6.79 12.54
C LEU A 150 -7.75 -6.11 13.63
N ALA A 151 -7.23 -5.02 14.19
CA ALA A 151 -8.02 -4.10 15.00
C ALA A 151 -8.98 -3.31 14.11
N ALA A 152 -10.13 -2.90 14.63
CA ALA A 152 -11.06 -2.09 13.86
C ALA A 152 -10.51 -0.68 13.66
N GLU A 153 -10.06 -0.36 12.45
CA GLU A 153 -9.35 0.88 12.17
C GLU A 153 -9.58 1.42 10.75
N ASN A 154 -9.14 2.65 10.54
CA ASN A 154 -9.07 3.30 9.24
C ASN A 154 -7.61 3.61 8.90
N CYS A 155 -7.18 3.24 7.70
CA CYS A 155 -5.85 3.58 7.18
C CYS A 155 -5.98 4.36 5.87
N ASP A 156 -5.26 5.49 5.80
CA ASP A 156 -5.11 6.29 4.61
C ASP A 156 -3.83 5.89 3.86
N PHE A 157 -4.00 5.53 2.60
CA PHE A 157 -2.94 5.28 1.63
C PHE A 157 -2.84 6.49 0.71
N THR A 158 -1.71 7.19 0.75
CA THR A 158 -1.48 8.38 -0.07
C THR A 158 -0.31 8.15 -1.02
N ILE A 159 -0.59 8.24 -2.32
CA ILE A 159 0.42 8.22 -3.38
C ILE A 159 0.78 9.66 -3.73
N MET A 160 2.09 9.93 -3.82
CA MET A 160 2.63 11.20 -4.33
C MET A 160 3.58 10.92 -5.49
N GLN A 161 3.45 11.67 -6.58
CA GLN A 161 4.33 11.56 -7.75
C GLN A 161 4.53 12.93 -8.39
N LYS A 162 5.75 13.23 -8.85
CA LYS A 162 6.01 14.47 -9.58
C LYS A 162 5.31 14.46 -10.94
N ARG A 163 4.49 15.47 -11.24
CA ARG A 163 4.01 15.69 -12.61
C ARG A 163 5.06 16.49 -13.40
N ASN A 164 5.26 16.07 -14.65
CA ASN A 164 6.07 16.83 -15.62
C ASN A 164 5.34 18.10 -16.04
#